data_AF-A0A8J6K0H2-F1
#
_entry.id   AF-A0A8J6K0H2-F1
#
_cell.length_a   1.000
_cell.length_b   1.000
_cell.length_c   1.000
_cell.angle_alpha   90.00
_cell.angle_beta   90.00
_cell.angle_gamma   90.00
#
_symmetry.space_group_name_H-M   'P 1'
#
loop_
_entity.id
_entity.type
_entity.pdbx_description
1 polymer ?
#
loop_
_entity_poly.entity_id
_entity_poly.type
_entity_poly.pdbx_seq_one_letter_code
_entity_poly.pdbx_strand_id
1 'polypeptide(L)'
;MSSLLKVDQELKKKVDCFRERITNEAEDLVASFFPKKLLELDALLKEPMLNVQDLSQIHCEMNLVVPDPIILSNSHDGIDAPTLKKRKLEDGDDNCAGDSLLFLLFIGHMLNVTENNGQHFL
;
A
#
# COMPACT_ATOMS: atom_id res chain seq x y z
N MET A 1 23.35 -3.57 -44.05
CA MET A 1 23.43 -2.10 -44.14
C MET A 1 23.52 -1.56 -42.72
N SER A 2 24.73 -1.32 -42.19
CA SER A 2 24.89 -0.65 -40.90
C SER A 2 24.91 0.85 -41.17
N SER A 3 23.78 1.52 -40.91
CA SER A 3 23.74 2.97 -40.86
C SER A 3 24.68 3.42 -39.75
N LEU A 4 25.88 3.87 -40.13
CA LEU A 4 26.81 4.53 -39.24
C LEU A 4 26.18 5.86 -38.85
N LEU A 5 25.44 5.86 -37.74
CA LEU A 5 24.93 7.06 -37.10
C LEU A 5 26.15 7.95 -36.79
N LYS A 6 26.28 9.06 -37.52
CA LYS A 6 27.27 10.09 -37.21
C LYS A 6 26.86 10.72 -35.89
N VAL A 7 27.44 10.22 -34.81
CA VAL A 7 27.28 10.81 -33.49
C VAL A 7 28.08 12.11 -33.45
N ASP A 8 27.40 13.19 -33.09
CA ASP A 8 28.05 14.48 -32.88
C ASP A 8 29.11 14.37 -31.77
N GLN A 9 30.27 15.00 -31.96
CA GLN A 9 31.38 14.89 -31.02
C GLN A 9 31.00 15.43 -29.63
N GLU A 10 30.13 16.43 -29.56
CA GLU A 10 29.62 16.96 -28.29
C GLU A 10 28.69 15.96 -27.59
N LEU A 11 27.83 15.28 -28.35
CA LEU A 11 26.95 14.23 -27.82
C LEU A 11 27.76 13.07 -27.28
N LYS A 12 28.79 12.64 -28.01
CA LYS A 12 29.70 11.57 -27.56
C LYS A 12 30.35 11.93 -26.22
N LYS A 13 30.88 13.15 -26.09
CA LYS A 13 31.49 13.64 -24.84
C LYS A 13 30.49 13.64 -23.68
N LYS A 14 29.25 14.09 -23.91
CA LYS A 14 28.21 14.09 -22.87
C LYS A 14 27.85 12.66 -22.41
N VAL A 15 27.76 11.72 -23.34
CA VAL A 15 27.51 10.31 -23.03
C VAL A 15 28.67 9.71 -22.25
N ASP A 16 29.92 9.96 -22.64
CA ASP A 16 31.08 9.45 -21.94
C ASP A 16 31.16 9.98 -20.49
N CYS A 17 30.92 11.29 -20.28
CA CYS A 17 30.83 11.85 -18.93
C CYS A 17 29.66 11.28 -18.11
N PHE A 18 28.54 10.93 -18.73
CA PHE A 18 27.43 10.27 -18.04
C PHE A 18 27.79 8.84 -17.63
N ARG A 19 28.43 8.09 -18.52
CA ARG A 19 28.90 6.72 -18.23
C ARG A 19 29.90 6.70 -17.07
N GLU A 20 30.84 7.64 -17.07
CA GLU A 20 31.80 7.78 -15.97
C GLU A 20 31.10 8.07 -14.64
N ARG A 21 30.15 9.01 -14.61
CA ARG A 21 29.37 9.31 -13.41
C ARG A 21 28.59 8.09 -12.89
N ILE A 22 27.89 7.38 -13.77
CA ILE A 22 27.14 6.17 -13.39
C ILE A 22 28.07 5.08 -12.87
N THR A 23 29.25 4.93 -13.49
CA THR A 23 30.24 3.94 -13.04
C THR A 23 30.75 4.28 -11.65
N ASN A 24 31.12 5.54 -11.41
CA ASN A 24 31.59 5.99 -10.10
C ASN A 24 30.52 5.84 -9.01
N GLU A 25 29.26 6.16 -9.34
CA GLU A 25 28.14 5.97 -8.40
C GLU A 25 27.89 4.49 -8.11
N ALA A 26 28.00 3.61 -9.12
CA ALA A 26 27.89 2.17 -8.93
C ALA A 26 29.03 1.61 -8.07
N GLU A 27 30.25 2.10 -8.26
CA GLU A 27 31.40 1.72 -7.43
C GLU A 27 31.19 2.14 -5.97
N ASP A 28 30.78 3.39 -5.71
CA ASP A 28 30.47 3.85 -4.35
C ASP A 28 29.30 3.06 -3.74
N LEU A 29 28.27 2.77 -4.53
CA LEU A 29 27.12 1.99 -4.10
C LEU A 29 27.55 0.60 -3.59
N VAL A 30 28.42 -0.09 -4.33
CA VAL A 30 28.88 -1.44 -3.95
C VAL A 30 29.93 -1.40 -2.84
N ALA A 31 30.88 -0.47 -2.92
CA ALA A 31 32.01 -0.42 -1.99
C ALA A 31 31.63 0.16 -0.62
N SER A 32 30.69 1.10 -0.58
CA SER A 32 30.34 1.86 0.62
C SER A 32 28.88 1.64 1.02
N PHE A 33 27.94 1.91 0.12
CA PHE A 33 26.53 1.98 0.48
C PHE A 33 25.94 0.62 0.84
N PHE A 34 26.25 -0.44 0.08
CA PHE A 34 25.75 -1.79 0.33
C PHE A 34 26.24 -2.34 1.68
N PRO A 35 27.56 -2.37 1.99
CA PRO A 35 28.03 -2.80 3.30
C PRO A 35 27.42 -1.99 4.45
N LYS A 36 27.32 -0.67 4.28
CA LYS A 36 26.75 0.21 5.31
C LYS A 36 25.28 -0.08 5.55
N LYS A 37 24.47 -0.17 4.50
CA LYS A 37 23.03 -0.44 4.61
C LYS A 37 22.74 -1.84 5.12
N LEU A 38 23.55 -2.82 4.72
CA LEU A 38 23.44 -4.17 5.25
C LEU A 38 23.63 -4.19 6.77
N LEU A 39 24.69 -3.55 7.28
CA LEU A 39 24.95 -3.47 8.72
C LEU A 39 23.89 -2.66 9.48
N GLU A 40 23.42 -1.56 8.89
CA GLU A 40 22.34 -0.73 9.46
C GLU A 40 21.05 -1.54 9.62
N LEU A 41 20.67 -2.32 8.60
CA LEU A 41 19.48 -3.17 8.64
C LEU A 41 19.65 -4.38 9.56
N ASP A 42 20.83 -5.00 9.59
CA ASP A 42 21.13 -6.09 10.53
C ASP A 42 21.02 -5.62 11.98
N ALA A 43 21.52 -4.43 12.29
CA ALA A 43 21.36 -3.83 13.60
C ALA A 43 19.88 -3.54 13.91
N LEU A 44 19.16 -2.92 12.97
CA LEU A 44 17.74 -2.62 13.11
C LEU A 44 16.90 -3.88 13.37
N LEU A 45 17.19 -4.98 12.66
CA LEU A 45 16.50 -6.26 12.86
C LEU A 45 16.81 -6.92 14.20
N LYS A 46 17.89 -6.54 14.88
CA LYS A 46 18.23 -7.04 16.23
C LYS A 46 17.59 -6.22 17.34
N GLU A 47 17.04 -5.05 17.01
CA GLU A 47 16.38 -4.20 18.01
C GLU A 47 15.17 -4.91 18.61
N PRO A 48 14.98 -4.86 19.94
CA PRO A 48 13.87 -5.52 20.60
C PRO A 48 12.50 -4.98 20.17
N MET A 49 12.45 -3.74 19.66
CA MET A 49 11.22 -3.12 19.15
C MET A 49 10.65 -3.85 17.92
N LEU A 50 11.51 -4.48 17.11
CA LEU A 50 11.09 -5.27 15.94
C LEU A 50 10.99 -6.77 16.27
N ASN A 51 11.57 -7.21 17.39
CA ASN A 51 11.58 -8.61 17.85
C ASN A 51 10.56 -8.86 18.98
N VAL A 52 9.29 -8.49 18.75
CA VAL A 52 8.23 -8.71 19.73
C VAL A 52 7.86 -10.20 19.77
N GLN A 53 8.11 -10.86 20.90
CA GLN A 53 7.72 -12.27 21.10
C GLN A 53 6.24 -12.43 21.46
N ASP A 54 5.69 -11.44 22.15
CA ASP A 54 4.31 -11.42 22.62
C ASP A 54 3.55 -10.29 21.93
N LEU A 55 2.73 -10.65 20.95
CA LEU A 55 1.95 -9.70 20.14
C LEU A 55 0.86 -8.96 20.94
N SER A 56 0.56 -9.39 22.16
CA SER A 56 -0.33 -8.60 23.02
C SER A 56 0.28 -7.26 23.42
N GLN A 57 1.62 -7.12 23.38
CA GLN A 57 2.33 -5.87 23.70
C GLN A 57 2.14 -4.77 22.66
N ILE A 58 1.74 -5.12 21.43
CA ILE A 58 1.41 -4.16 20.37
C ILE A 58 -0.10 -3.93 20.26
N HIS A 59 -0.89 -4.50 21.18
CA HIS A 59 -2.32 -4.25 21.24
C HIS A 59 -2.56 -2.80 21.67
N CYS A 60 -3.22 -2.03 20.81
CA CYS A 60 -3.73 -0.72 21.15
C CYS A 60 -5.14 -0.89 21.72
N GLU A 61 -5.35 -0.52 22.97
CA GLU A 61 -6.65 -0.68 23.62
C GLU A 61 -7.71 0.21 22.95
N MET A 62 -8.74 -0.44 22.40
CA MET A 62 -9.82 0.21 21.67
C MET A 62 -11.09 0.23 22.52
N ASN A 63 -11.39 1.40 23.10
CA ASN A 63 -12.55 1.61 23.95
C ASN A 63 -13.82 1.89 23.12
N LEU A 64 -14.35 0.86 22.45
CA LEU A 64 -15.64 0.94 21.76
C LEU A 64 -16.74 0.33 22.62
N VAL A 65 -17.88 1.01 22.73
CA VAL A 65 -19.07 0.44 23.38
C VAL A 65 -19.62 -0.66 22.47
N VAL A 66 -19.61 -1.90 22.95
CA VAL A 66 -20.24 -3.03 22.26
C VAL A 66 -21.76 -2.84 22.33
N PRO A 67 -22.48 -2.69 21.19
CA PRO A 67 -23.93 -2.57 21.20
C PRO A 67 -24.60 -3.84 21.72
N ASP A 68 -25.78 -3.67 22.34
CA ASP A 68 -26.55 -4.81 22.85
C ASP A 68 -27.00 -5.76 21.72
N PRO A 69 -27.05 -7.07 21.96
CA PRO A 69 -27.45 -8.05 20.97
C PRO A 69 -28.92 -7.88 20.57
N ILE A 70 -29.18 -7.84 19.26
CA ILE A 70 -30.54 -7.81 18.73
C ILE A 70 -31.17 -9.21 18.91
N ILE A 71 -32.08 -9.35 19.86
CA ILE A 71 -32.87 -10.57 20.03
C ILE A 71 -33.95 -10.60 18.94
N LEU A 72 -33.64 -11.20 17.77
CA LEU A 72 -34.68 -11.63 16.85
C LEU A 72 -35.31 -12.90 17.40
N SER A 73 -36.44 -12.76 18.08
CA SER A 73 -37.34 -13.87 18.37
C SER A 73 -37.83 -14.44 17.05
N ASN A 74 -37.13 -15.44 16.51
CA ASN A 74 -37.66 -16.31 15.48
C ASN A 74 -38.70 -17.24 16.12
N SER A 75 -39.81 -16.67 16.60
CA SER A 75 -41.05 -17.42 16.76
C SER A 75 -41.70 -17.52 15.38
N HIS A 76 -41.11 -18.35 14.51
CA HIS A 76 -41.88 -19.00 13.46
C HIS A 76 -42.62 -20.17 14.10
N ASP A 77 -43.64 -19.85 14.90
CA ASP A 77 -44.75 -20.74 15.15
C ASP A 77 -46.00 -19.93 14.80
N GLY A 78 -46.68 -20.37 13.74
CA GLY A 78 -47.54 -19.52 12.93
C GLY A 78 -48.77 -18.98 13.64
N ILE A 79 -49.18 -17.76 13.30
CA ILE A 79 -50.49 -17.50 12.67
C ILE A 79 -50.54 -16.04 12.12
N ASP A 80 -51.15 -15.90 10.94
CA ASP A 80 -51.75 -14.71 10.31
C ASP A 80 -50.89 -13.61 9.63
N ALA A 81 -51.07 -13.55 8.31
CA ALA A 81 -50.43 -12.67 7.33
C ALA A 81 -50.96 -11.21 7.37
N PRO A 82 -50.35 -10.25 6.65
CA PRO A 82 -50.67 -10.15 5.23
C PRO A 82 -49.52 -9.80 4.27
N THR A 83 -49.69 -10.32 3.05
CA THR A 83 -49.16 -9.88 1.75
C THR A 83 -47.69 -10.14 1.41
N LEU A 84 -47.53 -11.27 0.70
CA LEU A 84 -46.51 -11.44 -0.33
C LEU A 84 -46.49 -10.25 -1.31
N LYS A 85 -45.32 -9.60 -1.43
CA LYS A 85 -44.80 -9.15 -2.73
C LYS A 85 -43.31 -9.51 -2.84
N LYS A 86 -43.04 -10.54 -3.67
CA LYS A 86 -41.72 -10.96 -4.16
C LYS A 86 -40.85 -9.78 -4.63
N ARG A 87 -39.55 -9.79 -4.30
CA ARG A 87 -38.50 -9.52 -5.29
C ARG A 87 -37.15 -10.16 -4.88
N LYS A 88 -36.76 -11.14 -5.72
CA LYS A 88 -35.43 -11.66 -6.11
C LYS A 88 -34.31 -11.83 -5.06
N LEU A 89 -33.84 -13.08 -5.01
CA LEU A 89 -32.45 -13.53 -4.85
C LEU A 89 -31.44 -12.47 -5.31
N GLU A 90 -30.50 -12.12 -4.43
CA GLU A 90 -29.12 -11.80 -4.79
C GLU A 90 -28.21 -12.56 -3.82
N ASP A 91 -27.36 -13.38 -4.41
CA ASP A 91 -26.21 -14.08 -3.86
C ASP A 91 -25.10 -13.04 -3.62
N GLY A 92 -24.34 -13.13 -2.53
CA GLY A 92 -23.29 -12.15 -2.26
C GLY A 92 -22.55 -12.34 -0.94
N ASP A 93 -21.40 -12.98 -1.04
CA ASP A 93 -20.37 -13.27 -0.04
C ASP A 93 -19.62 -12.02 0.47
N ASP A 94 -18.97 -12.21 1.62
CA ASP A 94 -17.88 -11.47 2.27
C ASP A 94 -18.13 -10.05 2.78
N ASN A 95 -17.95 -9.88 4.09
CA ASN A 95 -17.60 -8.57 4.63
C ASN A 95 -16.73 -8.70 5.90
N CYS A 96 -15.44 -8.96 5.69
CA CYS A 96 -14.40 -8.58 6.65
C CYS A 96 -14.27 -7.05 6.65
N ALA A 97 -15.17 -6.38 7.37
CA ALA A 97 -15.35 -4.92 7.33
C ALA A 97 -14.25 -4.09 8.03
N GLY A 98 -13.01 -4.60 8.12
CA GLY A 98 -11.86 -3.91 8.70
C GLY A 98 -10.95 -3.23 7.68
N ASP A 99 -10.71 -3.89 6.53
CA ASP A 99 -9.63 -3.47 5.61
C ASP A 99 -10.12 -2.55 4.48
N SER A 100 -11.40 -2.62 4.13
CA SER A 100 -12.00 -1.79 3.06
C SER A 100 -12.00 -0.30 3.39
N LEU A 101 -12.12 0.08 4.67
CA LEU A 101 -12.12 1.49 5.08
C LEU A 101 -10.72 2.12 4.96
N LEU A 102 -9.67 1.38 5.33
CA LEU A 102 -8.30 1.84 5.19
C LEU A 102 -7.91 1.94 3.71
N PHE A 103 -8.34 0.97 2.90
CA PHE A 103 -8.13 0.99 1.45
C PHE A 103 -8.83 2.19 0.78
N LEU A 104 -10.07 2.50 1.16
CA LEU A 104 -10.81 3.64 0.62
C LEU A 104 -10.21 4.98 1.05
N LEU A 105 -9.71 5.09 2.29
CA LEU A 105 -9.01 6.29 2.77
C LEU A 105 -7.69 6.51 2.02
N PHE A 106 -6.94 5.44 1.76
CA PHE A 106 -5.67 5.51 1.03
C PHE A 106 -5.87 5.87 -0.45
N ILE A 107 -6.89 5.29 -1.10
CA ILE A 107 -7.26 5.65 -2.48
C ILE A 107 -7.78 7.08 -2.57
N GLY A 108 -8.62 7.52 -1.63
CA GLY A 108 -9.13 8.89 -1.61
C GLY A 108 -8.02 9.93 -1.45
N HIS A 109 -7.03 9.65 -0.59
CA HIS A 109 -5.89 10.56 -0.40
C HIS A 109 -4.96 10.59 -1.61
N MET A 110 -4.72 9.44 -2.28
CA MET A 110 -3.94 9.39 -3.52
C MET A 110 -4.62 10.10 -4.69
N LEU A 111 -5.96 9.99 -4.84
CA LEU A 111 -6.70 10.69 -5.90
C LEU A 111 -6.64 12.21 -5.72
N ASN A 112 -6.81 12.70 -4.50
CA ASN A 112 -6.78 14.14 -4.18
C ASN A 112 -5.37 14.74 -4.38
N VAL A 113 -4.32 13.97 -4.10
CA VAL A 113 -2.92 14.34 -4.37
C VAL A 113 -2.63 14.38 -5.87
N THR A 114 -3.26 13.51 -6.68
CA THR A 114 -3.11 13.56 -8.15
C THR A 114 -3.92 14.68 -8.82
N GLU A 115 -5.06 15.10 -8.29
CA GLU A 115 -5.82 16.23 -8.84
C GLU A 115 -5.17 17.59 -8.55
N ASN A 116 -4.53 17.77 -7.38
CA ASN A 116 -3.94 19.07 -7.00
C ASN A 116 -2.60 19.41 -7.69
N ASN A 117 -1.93 18.46 -8.34
CA ASN A 117 -0.66 18.71 -9.03
C ASN A 117 -0.81 18.87 -10.56
N GLY A 118 -2.04 18.97 -11.05
CA GLY A 118 -2.35 18.94 -12.48
C GLY A 118 -2.64 20.27 -13.17
N GLN A 119 -2.65 21.43 -12.50
CA GLN A 119 -2.90 22.72 -13.17
C GLN A 119 -2.13 23.90 -12.57
N HIS A 120 -0.93 24.15 -13.10
CA HIS A 120 -0.48 25.51 -13.43
C HIS A 120 0.69 25.50 -14.42
N PHE A 121 0.46 25.00 -15.64
CA PHE A 121 1.31 25.32 -16.80
C PHE A 121 0.47 25.26 -18.08
N LEU A 122 -0.34 26.31 -18.28
CA LEU A 122 -0.43 27.05 -19.54
C LEU A 122 -1.09 28.41 -19.27
#